data_AF-A0A949DJG1-F1
#
_entry.id   AF-A0A949DJG1-F1
#
_cell.length_a   1.000
_cell.length_b   1.000
_cell.length_c   1.000
_cell.angle_alpha   90.00
_cell.angle_beta   90.00
_cell.angle_gamma   90.00
#
_symmetry.space_group_name_H-M   'P 1'
#
loop_
_entity.id
_entity.type
_entity.pdbx_description
1 polymer ?
#
loop_
_entity_poly.entity_id
_entity_poly.type
_entity_poly.pdbx_seq_one_letter_code
_entity_poly.pdbx_strand_id
1 'polypeptide(L)' 'GATVISFDNLGRPLIGSLAAATTPYPVGQLLTADCVITLTNGPDTTVLTLRPETGYISGI' A
#
# COMPACT_ATOMS: atom_id res chain seq x y z
N GLY A 1 8.09 11.04 10.80
CA GLY A 1 6.95 10.17 11.14
C GLY A 1 6.94 9.03 10.15
N ALA A 2 6.74 7.79 10.60
CA ALA A 2 6.69 6.64 9.69
C ALA A 2 5.38 6.67 8.87
N THR A 3 5.49 6.61 7.55
CA THR A 3 4.33 6.40 6.67
C THR A 3 3.97 4.91 6.76
N VAL A 4 2.78 4.60 7.28
CA VAL A 4 2.29 3.22 7.35
C VAL A 4 1.50 2.93 6.08
N ILE A 5 1.83 1.82 5.41
CA ILE A 5 1.00 1.24 4.37
C ILE A 5 0.35 -0.01 4.97
N SER A 6 -0.97 -0.12 4.83
CA SER A 6 -1.75 -1.27 5.29
C SER A 6 -2.59 -1.83 4.15
N PHE A 7 -3.08 -3.05 4.31
CA PHE A 7 -3.92 -3.73 3.34
C PHE A 7 -5.19 -4.19 4.03
N ASP A 8 -6.34 -3.93 3.42
CA ASP A 8 -7.61 -4.47 3.91
C ASP A 8 -7.77 -5.96 3.57
N ASN A 9 -8.92 -6.53 3.95
CA ASN A 9 -9.22 -7.95 3.70
C ASN A 9 -9.38 -8.31 2.21
N LEU A 10 -9.43 -7.33 1.32
CA LEU A 10 -9.48 -7.51 -0.14
C LEU A 10 -8.11 -7.31 -0.79
N GLY A 11 -7.08 -6.97 0.00
CA GLY A 11 -5.73 -6.70 -0.50
C GLY A 11 -5.58 -5.28 -1.05
N ARG A 12 -6.50 -4.36 -0.76
CA ARG A 12 -6.41 -2.98 -1.24
C ARG A 12 -5.42 -2.18 -0.42
N PRO A 13 -4.46 -1.48 -1.03
CA PRO A 13 -3.48 -0.68 -0.31
C PRO A 13 -4.11 0.59 0.24
N LEU A 14 -3.86 0.84 1.52
CA LEU A 14 -4.33 1.98 2.29
C LEU A 14 -3.15 2.75 2.91
N ILE A 15 -3.27 4.07 2.97
CA ILE A 15 -2.36 4.97 3.68
C ILE A 15 -2.85 5.11 5.13
N GLY A 16 -2.00 4.71 6.08
CA GLY A 16 -2.29 4.75 7.51
C GLY A 16 -2.38 3.37 8.16
N SER A 17 -2.55 3.36 9.48
CA SER A 17 -2.70 2.14 10.28
C SER A 17 -4.18 1.74 10.41
N LEU A 18 -4.46 0.46 10.20
CA LEU A 18 -5.78 -0.12 10.45
C LEU A 18 -6.09 -0.31 11.94
N ALA A 19 -5.10 -0.22 12.83
CA ALA A 19 -5.31 -0.44 14.26
C ALA A 19 -6.27 0.59 14.90
N ALA A 20 -6.39 1.77 14.31
CA ALA A 20 -7.31 2.83 14.74
C ALA A 20 -8.58 2.93 13.87
N ALA A 21 -8.74 2.05 12.87
CA ALA A 21 -9.89 2.08 11.99
C ALA A 21 -11.15 1.60 12.74
N THR A 22 -12.16 2.45 12.83
CA THR A 22 -13.48 2.11 13.40
C THR A 22 -14.47 1.63 12.35
N THR A 23 -14.08 1.64 11.07
CA THR A 23 -14.89 1.19 9.95
C THR A 23 -14.07 0.28 9.05
N PRO A 24 -14.70 -0.69 8.35
CA PRO A 24 -13.99 -1.58 7.43
C PRO A 24 -13.30 -0.84 6.27
N TYR A 25 -13.85 0.31 5.86
CA TYR A 25 -13.39 1.08 4.71
C TYR A 25 -13.25 2.56 5.07
N PRO A 26 -12.16 2.95 5.74
CA PRO A 26 -11.92 4.35 6.08
C PRO A 26 -11.85 5.20 4.81
N VAL A 27 -12.74 6.18 4.70
CA VAL A 27 -12.83 7.06 3.53
C VAL A 27 -11.54 7.88 3.41
N GLY A 28 -11.02 8.00 2.19
CA GLY A 28 -9.84 8.83 1.91
C GLY A 28 -8.50 8.18 2.26
N GLN A 29 -8.49 6.90 2.63
CA GLN A 29 -7.24 6.17 2.92
C GLN A 29 -6.74 5.32 1.75
N LEU A 30 -7.49 5.15 0.66
CA LEU A 30 -7.01 4.41 -0.51
C LEU A 30 -5.73 5.05 -1.08
N LEU A 31 -4.76 4.20 -1.42
CA LEU A 31 -3.58 4.64 -2.15
C LEU A 31 -4.01 5.14 -3.54
N THR A 32 -3.77 6.42 -3.85
CA THR A 32 -4.17 7.06 -5.11
C THR A 32 -3.03 7.31 -6.09
N ALA A 33 -1.78 7.07 -5.67
CA ALA A 33 -0.59 7.18 -6.49
C ALA A 33 0.39 6.03 -6.20
N ASP A 34 1.25 5.71 -7.15
CA ASP A 34 2.28 4.68 -6.97
C ASP A 34 3.17 5.01 -5.76
N CYS A 35 3.30 4.07 -4.85
CA CYS A 35 4.24 4.12 -3.74
C CYS A 35 5.44 3.24 -4.07
N VAL A 36 6.62 3.85 -4.14
CA VAL A 36 7.88 3.16 -4.46
C VAL A 36 8.65 2.92 -3.17
N ILE A 37 8.83 1.64 -2.84
CA ILE A 37 9.63 1.19 -1.70
C ILE A 37 10.95 0.67 -2.24
N THR A 38 12.03 1.39 -1.94
CA THR A 38 13.39 0.96 -2.27
C THR A 38 14.01 0.27 -1.06
N LEU A 39 14.32 -1.01 -1.21
CA LEU A 39 15.04 -1.81 -0.23
C LEU A 39 16.51 -1.89 -0.66
N THR A 40 17.42 -1.48 0.21
CA THR A 40 18.86 -1.50 -0.04
C THR A 40 19.57 -2.38 0.98
N ASN A 41 20.46 -3.25 0.53
CA ASN A 41 21.35 -4.02 1.40
C ASN A 41 22.78 -3.97 0.83
N GLY A 42 23.57 -2.99 1.29
CA GLY A 42 24.89 -2.74 0.72
C GLY A 42 24.80 -2.36 -0.78
N PRO A 43 25.42 -3.13 -1.69
CA PRO A 43 25.32 -2.88 -3.13
C PRO A 43 23.97 -3.35 -3.74
N ASP A 44 23.24 -4.21 -3.05
CA ASP A 44 22.02 -4.80 -3.57
C ASP A 44 20.84 -3.84 -3.39
N THR A 45 20.06 -3.66 -4.46
CA THR A 45 18.86 -2.83 -4.45
C THR A 45 17.68 -3.60 -5.04
N THR A 46 16.55 -3.51 -4.37
CA THR A 46 15.26 -4.01 -4.86
C THR A 46 14.23 -2.90 -4.76
N VAL A 47 13.36 -2.82 -5.76
CA VAL A 47 12.27 -1.86 -5.81
C VAL A 47 10.95 -2.60 -5.78
N LEU A 48 10.13 -2.30 -4.79
CA LEU A 48 8.74 -2.73 -4.71
C LEU A 48 7.85 -1.54 -5.06
N THR A 49 7.02 -1.70 -6.08
CA THR A 49 6.02 -0.70 -6.44
C THR A 49 4.64 -1.15 -5.99
N LEU A 50 4.07 -0.43 -5.04
CA LEU A 50 2.66 -0.57 -4.66
C LEU A 50 1.85 0.37 -5.54
N ARG A 51 0.85 -0.16 -6.24
CA ARG A 51 0.01 0.61 -7.16
C ARG A 51 -1.37 0.82 -6.57
N PRO A 52 -2.07 1.92 -6.93
CA PRO A 52 -3.49 2.06 -6.66
C PRO A 52 -4.26 0.82 -7.13
N GLU A 53 -5.31 0.46 -6.40
CA GLU A 53 -6.25 -0.54 -6.89
C GLU A 53 -6.89 -0.04 -8.18
N THR A 54 -6.77 -0.82 -9.26
CA THR A 54 -7.33 -0.48 -10.57
C THR A 54 -8.70 -1.11 -10.81
N GLY A 55 -9.19 -1.94 -9.88
CA GLY A 55 -10.40 -2.75 -10.06
C GLY A 55 -10.22 -3.91 -11.05
N TYR A 56 -9.01 -4.10 -11.59
CA TYR A 56 -8.66 -5.17 -12.51
C TYR A 56 -7.57 -6.04 -11.90
N ILE A 57 -7.77 -7.36 -11.92
CA ILE A 57 -6.69 -8.30 -11.65
C ILE A 57 -5.70 -8.16 -12.81
N SER A 58 -4.47 -7.72 -12.53
CA SER A 58 -3.36 -7.83 -13.48
C SER A 58 -3.03 -9.31 -13.61
N GLY A 59 -3.68 -10.00 -14.55
CA GLY A 59 -3.35 -11.37 -14.90
C GLY A 59 -1.91 -11.47 -15.38
N ILE A 60 -1.17 -12.40 -14.78
CA ILE A 60 0.08 -12.95 -15.30
C ILE A 60 -0.21 -14.04 -16.33
#